data_AF-A0AAW2UMK8-F1
#
_entry.id   AF-A0AAW2UMK8-F1
#
_cell.length_a   1.000
_cell.length_b   1.000
_cell.length_c   1.000
_cell.angle_alpha   90.00
_cell.angle_beta   90.00
_cell.angle_gamma   90.00
#
_symmetry.space_group_name_H-M   'P 1'
#
loop_
_entity.id
_entity.type
_entity.pdbx_description
1 polymer ?
#
loop_
_entity_poly.entity_id
_entity_poly.type
_entity_poly.pdbx_seq_one_letter_code
_entity_poly.pdbx_strand_id
1 'polypeptide(L)'
;MDFSKHLSIGIALFIFQVLVLFPSSAQSASNNSNLFREYIGAEFKNVKFSDLPINSQVEFHFILSFAIDYTTSSSATPTDGNFNVFWDADNLSPAQVSAIKNQNSNVKVALSLGGDSVGDGYAYFNPPP
;
A
#
# COMPACT_ATOMS: atom_id res chain seq x y z
N MET A 1 -35.95 -37.94 22.15
CA MET A 1 -34.64 -37.74 21.49
C MET A 1 -34.86 -36.81 20.31
N ASP A 2 -34.16 -35.68 20.28
CA ASP A 2 -34.44 -34.56 19.38
C ASP A 2 -33.56 -34.67 18.11
N PHE A 3 -34.01 -35.52 17.18
CA PHE A 3 -33.30 -35.88 15.95
C PHE A 3 -32.92 -34.66 15.09
N SER A 4 -33.74 -33.61 15.14
CA SER A 4 -33.52 -32.36 14.41
C SER A 4 -32.27 -31.61 14.87
N LYS A 5 -31.99 -31.61 16.18
CA LYS A 5 -30.79 -30.99 16.75
C LYS A 5 -29.51 -31.71 16.34
N HIS A 6 -29.53 -33.03 16.33
CA HIS A 6 -28.39 -33.84 15.90
C HIS A 6 -28.09 -33.68 14.40
N LEU A 7 -29.14 -33.57 13.57
CA LEU A 7 -28.98 -33.28 12.14
C LEU A 7 -28.38 -31.89 11.90
N SER A 8 -28.84 -30.89 12.66
CA SER A 8 -28.35 -29.50 12.53
C SER A 8 -26.89 -29.36 12.95
N ILE A 9 -26.49 -30.04 14.04
CA ILE A 9 -25.10 -30.09 14.50
C ILE A 9 -24.20 -30.81 13.48
N GLY A 10 -24.69 -31.91 12.89
CA GLY A 10 -23.98 -32.63 11.83
C GLY A 10 -23.70 -31.77 10.60
N ILE A 11 -24.70 -30.99 10.16
CA ILE A 11 -24.55 -30.05 9.03
C ILE A 11 -23.54 -28.95 9.36
N ALA A 12 -23.62 -28.37 10.56
CA ALA A 12 -22.69 -27.31 10.99
C ALA A 12 -21.24 -27.82 11.06
N LEU A 13 -21.01 -29.02 11.60
CA LEU A 13 -19.70 -29.67 11.64
C LEU A 13 -19.16 -29.96 10.24
N PHE A 14 -20.01 -30.38 9.32
CA PHE A 14 -19.63 -30.63 7.92
C PHE A 14 -19.21 -29.33 7.21
N ILE A 15 -19.96 -28.24 7.37
CA ILE A 15 -19.61 -26.92 6.81
C ILE A 15 -18.28 -26.42 7.39
N PHE A 16 -18.08 -26.56 8.70
CA PHE A 16 -16.83 -26.19 9.36
C PHE A 16 -15.64 -27.01 8.84
N GLN A 17 -15.80 -28.32 8.64
CA GLN A 17 -14.76 -29.18 8.05
C GLN A 17 -14.42 -28.78 6.62
N VAL A 18 -15.41 -28.44 5.78
CA VAL A 18 -15.15 -27.98 4.41
C VAL A 18 -14.38 -26.66 4.41
N LEU A 19 -14.71 -25.72 5.31
CA LEU A 19 -14.00 -24.44 5.42
C LEU A 19 -12.56 -24.58 5.92
N VAL A 20 -12.27 -25.56 6.78
CA VAL A 20 -10.93 -25.79 7.34
C VAL A 20 -10.03 -26.62 6.41
N LEU A 21 -10.60 -27.62 5.73
CA LEU A 21 -9.83 -28.55 4.88
C LEU A 21 -9.62 -28.04 3.45
N PHE A 22 -10.42 -27.07 3.01
CA PHE A 22 -10.27 -26.41 1.72
C PHE A 22 -10.05 -24.91 1.93
N PRO A 23 -8.90 -24.49 2.52
CA PRO A 23 -8.52 -23.09 2.40
C PRO A 23 -8.45 -22.80 0.91
N SER A 24 -9.28 -21.88 0.43
CA SER A 24 -9.19 -21.37 -0.94
C SER A 24 -7.73 -21.02 -1.16
N SER A 25 -7.03 -21.82 -1.97
CA SER A 25 -5.70 -21.47 -2.42
C SER A 25 -5.87 -20.14 -3.12
N ALA A 26 -5.42 -19.06 -2.47
CA ALA A 26 -5.22 -17.79 -3.13
C ALA A 26 -4.16 -18.06 -4.19
N GLN A 27 -4.62 -18.51 -5.36
CA GLN A 27 -3.78 -18.72 -6.51
C GLN A 27 -3.14 -17.36 -6.77
N SER A 28 -1.84 -17.26 -6.48
CA SER A 28 -1.03 -16.17 -6.99
C SER A 28 -0.99 -16.35 -8.50
N ALA A 29 -2.02 -15.87 -9.15
CA ALA A 29 -2.03 -15.74 -10.59
C ALA A 29 -0.96 -14.70 -10.91
N SER A 30 0.25 -15.18 -11.19
CA SER A 30 1.20 -14.49 -12.07
C SER A 30 0.63 -14.55 -13.49
N ASN A 31 -0.57 -13.99 -13.67
CA ASN A 31 -0.90 -13.40 -14.95
C ASN A 31 0.09 -12.25 -15.10
N ASN A 32 0.70 -12.07 -16.27
CA ASN A 32 1.35 -10.81 -16.59
C ASN A 32 0.28 -9.72 -16.47
N SER A 33 0.02 -9.22 -15.26
CA SER A 33 -0.93 -8.15 -15.05
C SER A 33 -0.36 -6.99 -15.84
N ASN A 34 -1.18 -6.38 -16.69
CA ASN A 34 -0.83 -5.12 -17.29
C ASN A 34 -0.57 -4.18 -16.11
N LEU A 35 0.70 -3.97 -15.75
CA LEU A 35 1.09 -3.28 -14.53
C LEU A 35 1.44 -1.85 -14.92
N PHE A 36 0.76 -0.90 -14.29
CA PHE A 36 1.08 0.52 -14.39
C PHE A 36 1.49 1.04 -13.02
N ARG A 37 2.54 1.86 -12.98
CA ARG A 37 3.05 2.43 -11.72
C ARG A 37 3.33 3.91 -11.90
N GLU A 38 2.86 4.71 -10.95
CA GLU A 38 3.00 6.17 -10.98
C GLU A 38 3.61 6.68 -9.68
N TYR A 39 4.71 7.42 -9.78
CA TYR A 39 5.31 8.14 -8.66
C TYR A 39 4.50 9.41 -8.38
N ILE A 40 4.23 9.71 -7.11
CA ILE A 40 3.44 10.87 -6.70
C ILE A 40 3.92 11.44 -5.36
N GLY A 41 3.88 12.78 -5.23
CA GLY A 41 3.98 13.48 -3.95
C GLY A 41 5.29 14.21 -3.64
N ALA A 42 6.36 14.00 -4.40
CA ALA A 42 7.69 14.54 -4.06
C ALA A 42 7.81 16.07 -4.23
N GLU A 43 7.02 16.64 -5.13
CA GLU A 43 7.17 18.03 -5.59
C GLU A 43 6.26 19.03 -4.87
N PHE A 44 5.43 18.58 -3.91
CA PHE A 44 4.47 19.41 -3.15
C PHE A 44 3.61 20.32 -4.04
N LYS A 45 3.17 19.80 -5.19
CA LYS A 45 2.35 20.53 -6.18
C LYS A 45 0.84 20.37 -5.96
N ASN A 46 0.40 19.86 -4.80
CA ASN A 46 -1.00 19.61 -4.49
C ASN A 46 -1.71 18.62 -5.43
N VAL A 47 -0.96 17.70 -6.05
CA VAL A 47 -1.53 16.63 -6.88
C VAL A 47 -2.13 15.55 -5.97
N LYS A 48 -3.38 15.17 -6.23
CA LYS A 48 -4.14 14.18 -5.47
C LYS A 48 -4.30 12.91 -6.28
N PHE A 49 -4.60 11.79 -5.62
CA PHE A 49 -4.94 10.54 -6.31
C PHE A 49 -6.10 10.69 -7.31
N SER A 50 -7.09 11.55 -7.01
CA SER A 50 -8.25 11.82 -7.85
C SER A 50 -7.93 12.56 -9.15
N ASP A 51 -6.77 13.19 -9.24
CA ASP A 51 -6.40 14.02 -10.39
C ASP A 51 -5.84 13.16 -11.54
N LEU A 52 -5.50 11.91 -11.25
CA LEU A 52 -4.87 10.99 -12.18
C LEU A 52 -5.89 9.98 -12.75
N PRO A 53 -5.90 9.74 -14.07
CA PRO A 53 -6.82 8.78 -14.67
C PRO A 53 -6.40 7.35 -14.32
N ILE A 54 -7.34 6.58 -13.77
CA ILE A 54 -7.12 5.16 -13.42
C ILE A 54 -7.80 4.28 -14.47
N ASN A 55 -7.02 3.49 -15.18
CA ASN A 55 -7.53 2.47 -16.09
C ASN A 55 -7.89 1.20 -15.29
N SER A 56 -9.13 0.72 -15.39
CA SER A 56 -9.59 -0.48 -14.68
C SER A 56 -9.06 -1.79 -15.25
N GLN A 57 -8.44 -1.77 -16.43
CA GLN A 57 -7.91 -2.95 -17.12
C GLN A 57 -6.44 -3.27 -16.76
N VAL A 58 -5.85 -2.51 -15.84
CA VAL A 58 -4.46 -2.66 -15.38
C VAL A 58 -4.41 -2.83 -13.86
N GLU A 59 -3.37 -3.47 -13.35
CA GLU A 59 -3.01 -3.36 -11.93
C GLU A 59 -2.30 -2.02 -11.74
N PHE A 60 -2.89 -1.13 -10.93
CA PHE A 60 -2.46 0.27 -10.86
C PHE A 60 -1.78 0.54 -9.52
N HIS A 61 -0.49 0.87 -9.54
CA HIS A 61 0.29 1.16 -8.33
C HIS A 61 0.64 2.63 -8.25
N PHE A 62 0.11 3.34 -7.26
CA PHE A 62 0.74 4.59 -6.83
C PHE A 62 1.98 4.29 -6.00
N ILE A 63 3.01 5.14 -6.12
CA ILE A 63 4.23 5.09 -5.32
C ILE A 63 4.42 6.46 -4.67
N LEU A 64 4.10 6.54 -3.37
CA LEU A 64 4.36 7.74 -2.57
C LEU A 64 5.86 8.02 -2.54
N SER A 65 6.22 9.27 -2.82
CA SER A 65 7.60 9.70 -3.02
C SER A 65 7.86 10.94 -2.17
N PHE A 66 8.67 10.89 -1.11
CA PHE A 66 9.44 9.76 -0.59
C PHE A 66 9.34 9.66 0.93
N ALA A 67 9.69 8.50 1.48
CA ALA A 67 10.15 8.41 2.85
C ALA A 67 11.68 8.42 2.87
N ILE A 68 12.26 9.30 3.68
CA ILE A 68 13.72 9.52 3.72
C ILE A 68 14.18 9.49 5.17
N ASP A 69 15.30 8.82 5.45
CA ASP A 69 15.93 8.77 6.77
C ASP A 69 16.72 10.04 7.06
N TYR A 70 16.06 11.18 6.93
CA TYR A 70 16.58 12.51 7.22
C TYR A 70 15.62 13.25 8.15
N THR A 71 16.14 14.17 8.95
CA THR A 71 15.31 15.09 9.74
C THR A 71 14.54 16.04 8.81
N THR A 72 13.37 16.51 9.23
CA THR A 72 12.46 17.35 8.42
C THR A 72 12.71 18.86 8.56
N SER A 73 13.81 19.25 9.20
CA SER A 73 14.16 20.67 9.37
C SER A 73 14.83 21.23 8.10
N SER A 74 15.00 22.56 8.03
CA SER A 74 15.73 23.21 6.94
C SER A 74 17.20 22.80 6.86
N SER A 75 17.77 22.30 7.96
CA SER A 75 19.13 21.75 8.05
C SER A 75 19.04 20.24 8.25
N ALA A 76 18.44 19.56 7.28
CA ALA A 76 18.19 18.13 7.33
C ALA A 76 19.49 17.33 7.49
N THR A 77 19.46 16.32 8.35
CA THR A 77 20.59 15.42 8.62
C THR A 77 20.12 13.97 8.61
N PRO A 78 20.96 13.00 8.19
CA PRO A 78 20.65 11.58 8.29
C PRO A 78 20.19 11.18 9.70
N THR A 79 19.25 10.26 9.78
CA THR A 79 18.64 9.75 11.02
C THR A 79 18.89 8.27 11.24
N ASP A 80 19.83 7.69 10.49
CA ASP A 80 20.27 6.31 10.66
C ASP A 80 19.11 5.30 10.51
N GLY A 81 18.45 5.34 9.35
CA GLY A 81 17.32 4.45 9.04
C GLY A 81 15.98 4.81 9.69
N ASN A 82 15.90 5.91 10.45
CA ASN A 82 14.62 6.40 10.98
C ASN A 82 13.89 7.27 9.94
N PHE A 83 13.10 6.65 9.09
CA PHE A 83 12.41 7.31 7.97
C PHE A 83 11.35 8.31 8.41
N ASN A 84 11.38 9.50 7.79
CA ASN A 84 10.38 10.54 7.90
C ASN A 84 9.65 10.78 6.56
N VAL A 85 8.54 11.50 6.64
CA VAL A 85 7.65 11.81 5.50
C VAL A 85 8.19 13.00 4.71
N PHE A 86 8.47 12.80 3.42
CA PHE A 86 8.88 13.85 2.47
C PHE A 86 7.98 13.89 1.22
N TRP A 87 6.79 13.31 1.28
CA TRP A 87 5.74 13.54 0.29
C TRP A 87 4.70 14.53 0.82
N ASP A 88 3.90 15.08 -0.10
CA ASP A 88 2.76 15.97 0.20
C ASP A 88 1.65 15.27 1.01
N ALA A 89 1.85 15.11 2.32
CA ALA A 89 0.99 14.33 3.20
C ALA A 89 -0.37 14.97 3.47
N ASP A 90 -0.51 16.27 3.25
CA ASP A 90 -1.80 16.97 3.35
C ASP A 90 -2.74 16.57 2.20
N ASN A 91 -2.17 16.28 1.02
CA ASN A 91 -2.92 15.84 -0.16
C ASN A 91 -2.89 14.32 -0.39
N LEU A 92 -2.00 13.59 0.29
CA LEU A 92 -1.80 12.14 0.17
C LEU A 92 -1.78 11.46 1.56
N SER A 93 -2.72 11.86 2.41
CA SER A 93 -2.91 11.36 3.78
C SER A 93 -3.36 9.89 3.83
N PRO A 94 -3.26 9.23 5.00
CA PRO A 94 -3.79 7.88 5.19
C PRO A 94 -5.28 7.73 4.82
N ALA A 95 -6.08 8.76 5.07
CA ALA A 95 -7.50 8.77 4.70
C ALA A 95 -7.69 8.77 3.18
N GLN A 96 -6.90 9.56 2.45
CA GLN A 96 -6.93 9.60 0.99
C GLN A 96 -6.41 8.29 0.37
N VAL A 97 -5.37 7.68 0.95
CA VAL A 97 -4.90 6.33 0.57
C VAL A 97 -6.00 5.28 0.76
N SER A 98 -6.71 5.31 1.88
CA SER A 98 -7.83 4.41 2.13
C SER A 98 -8.96 4.63 1.12
N ALA A 99 -9.35 5.89 0.90
CA ALA A 99 -10.42 6.25 -0.02
C ALA A 99 -10.14 5.76 -1.45
N ILE A 100 -8.95 6.00 -2.00
CA ILE A 100 -8.65 5.61 -3.39
C ILE A 100 -8.66 4.09 -3.59
N LYS A 101 -8.15 3.33 -2.61
CA LYS A 101 -8.16 1.86 -2.63
C LYS A 101 -9.57 1.29 -2.50
N ASN A 102 -10.42 1.91 -1.68
CA ASN A 102 -11.82 1.49 -1.53
C ASN A 102 -12.65 1.80 -2.79
N GLN A 103 -12.32 2.87 -3.51
CA GLN A 103 -12.98 3.26 -4.75
C GLN A 103 -12.51 2.43 -5.96
N ASN A 104 -11.29 1.89 -5.93
CA ASN A 104 -10.68 1.19 -7.06
C ASN A 104 -10.01 -0.12 -6.59
N SER A 105 -10.66 -1.26 -6.83
CA SER A 105 -10.17 -2.58 -6.37
C SER A 105 -8.86 -3.03 -7.03
N ASN A 106 -8.50 -2.44 -8.17
CA ASN A 106 -7.25 -2.70 -8.89
C ASN A 106 -6.09 -1.78 -8.45
N VAL A 107 -6.32 -0.87 -7.49
CA VAL A 107 -5.29 0.05 -6.99
C VAL A 107 -4.56 -0.52 -5.78
N LYS A 108 -3.22 -0.41 -5.82
CA LYS A 108 -2.36 -0.54 -4.64
C LYS A 108 -1.54 0.74 -4.46
N VAL A 109 -1.11 1.00 -3.23
CA VAL A 109 -0.25 2.14 -2.90
C VAL A 109 1.00 1.60 -2.22
N ALA A 110 2.16 1.90 -2.80
CA ALA A 110 3.48 1.61 -2.27
C ALA A 110 4.15 2.92 -1.80
N LEU A 111 5.28 2.78 -1.11
CA LEU A 111 6.11 3.87 -0.64
C LEU A 111 7.53 3.69 -1.18
N SER A 112 8.10 4.72 -1.78
CA SER A 112 9.50 4.75 -2.20
C SER A 112 10.37 5.29 -1.07
N LEU A 113 11.55 4.68 -0.88
CA LEU A 113 12.54 5.09 0.11
C LEU A 113 13.67 5.88 -0.57
N GLY A 114 14.19 6.91 0.09
CA GLY A 114 15.30 7.73 -0.41
C GLY A 114 14.84 8.84 -1.36
N GLY A 115 15.46 8.96 -2.52
CA GLY A 115 15.31 10.12 -3.42
C GLY A 115 16.68 10.69 -3.76
N ASP A 116 16.73 11.70 -4.63
CA ASP A 116 18.00 12.34 -5.01
C ASP A 116 18.50 13.29 -3.90
N SER A 117 17.60 14.09 -3.34
CA SER A 117 17.95 15.18 -2.43
C SER A 117 16.94 15.38 -1.29
N VAL A 118 17.41 16.06 -0.24
CA VAL A 118 16.58 16.71 0.79
C VAL A 118 17.01 18.17 0.86
N GLY A 119 16.10 19.08 0.52
CA GLY A 119 16.43 20.50 0.35
C GLY A 119 17.46 20.69 -0.78
N ASP A 120 18.52 21.45 -0.50
CA ASP A 120 19.57 21.76 -1.49
C ASP A 120 20.72 20.72 -1.50
N GLY A 121 20.62 19.64 -0.71
CA GLY A 121 21.68 18.64 -0.54
C GLY A 121 21.27 17.24 -0.99
N TYR A 122 22.23 16.46 -1.50
CA TYR A 122 22.01 15.06 -1.85
C TYR A 122 21.65 14.21 -0.62
N ALA A 123 20.71 13.29 -0.81
CA ALA A 123 20.31 12.32 0.19
C ALA A 123 21.10 11.01 0.00
N TYR A 124 21.80 10.60 1.04
CA TYR A 124 22.55 9.34 1.06
C TYR A 124 22.00 8.40 2.13
N PHE A 125 21.78 7.14 1.75
CA PHE A 125 21.55 6.07 2.70
C PHE A 125 22.90 5.58 3.23
N ASN A 126 23.20 5.88 4.48
CA ASN A 126 24.47 5.55 5.12
C ASN A 126 24.23 4.86 6.48
N PRO A 127 23.83 3.58 6.49
CA PRO A 127 23.65 2.82 7.72
C PRO A 127 24.99 2.57 8.42
N PRO A 128 25.00 2.24 9.72
CA PRO A 128 26.21 1.92 10.44
C PRO A 128 26.75 0.57 9.95
N PRO A 129 28.07 0.34 10.03
CA PRO A 129 28.69 -0.95 9.70
C PRO A 129 28.25 -2.08 10.65
#